data_AF-A0A966UTI6-F1
#
_entry.id   AF-A0A966UTI6-F1
#
_cell.length_a   1.000
_cell.length_b   1.000
_cell.length_c   1.000
_cell.angle_alpha   90.00
_cell.angle_beta   90.00
_cell.angle_gamma   90.00
#
_symmetry.space_group_name_H-M   'P 1'
#
loop_
_entity.id
_entity.type
_entity.pdbx_description
1 polymer ?
#
loop_
_entity_poly.entity_id
_entity_poly.type
_entity_poly.pdbx_seq_one_letter_code
_entity_poly.pdbx_strand_id
1 'polypeptide(L)'
;MSPHALEKHSLATLARRFVGLASRNTIHRWITEGKLKPEMTDRTAAPYLFRRDKLDKAAATLAAAHDSRVKRLTKTETEFRRIRDKVRRDSLATLELNESAKFSRKPGLCRRERDPALSDADAVGATQLYVEAMPNAHRVINCSINGKPWKGQKK
;
A
#
# COMPACT_ATOMS: atom_id res chain seq x y z
N MET A 1 -15.35 21.04 -12.69
CA MET A 1 -15.24 19.60 -13.02
C MET A 1 -16.48 18.89 -12.47
N SER A 2 -17.13 18.03 -13.26
CA SER A 2 -18.38 17.37 -12.83
C SER A 2 -18.12 16.41 -11.65
N PRO A 3 -18.88 16.53 -10.54
CA PRO A 3 -18.75 15.65 -9.37
C PRO A 3 -19.16 14.19 -9.66
N HIS A 4 -19.64 13.89 -10.86
CA HIS A 4 -20.09 12.57 -11.29
C HIS A 4 -19.25 11.97 -12.42
N ALA A 5 -18.02 12.44 -12.61
CA ALA A 5 -17.10 11.85 -13.57
C ALA A 5 -16.86 10.36 -13.23
N LEU A 6 -17.01 9.50 -14.23
CA LEU A 6 -16.72 8.08 -14.15
C LEU A 6 -15.31 7.82 -14.68
N GLU A 7 -14.58 6.93 -14.02
CA GLU A 7 -13.22 6.55 -14.40
C GLU A 7 -13.07 5.03 -14.46
N LYS A 8 -12.43 4.55 -15.54
CA LYS A 8 -12.10 3.12 -15.70
C LYS A 8 -10.74 2.81 -15.12
N HIS A 9 -10.66 1.69 -14.42
CA HIS A 9 -9.43 1.26 -13.77
C HIS A 9 -9.21 -0.25 -13.81
N SER A 10 -7.95 -0.63 -13.96
CA SER A 10 -7.40 -1.91 -13.52
C SER A 10 -6.92 -1.82 -12.07
N LEU A 11 -6.64 -2.96 -11.42
CA LEU A 11 -6.03 -2.98 -10.08
C LEU A 11 -4.72 -2.17 -10.02
N ALA A 12 -3.92 -2.21 -11.09
CA ALA A 12 -2.68 -1.46 -11.18
C ALA A 12 -2.94 0.06 -11.18
N THR A 13 -3.88 0.52 -12.01
CA THR A 13 -4.23 1.94 -12.04
C THR A 13 -4.91 2.41 -10.75
N LEU A 14 -5.66 1.55 -10.03
CA LEU A 14 -6.20 1.87 -8.70
C LEU A 14 -5.07 2.02 -7.67
N ALA A 15 -4.11 1.09 -7.64
CA ALA A 15 -2.98 1.17 -6.71
C ALA A 15 -2.15 2.45 -6.94
N ARG A 16 -1.95 2.85 -8.21
CA ARG A 16 -1.34 4.13 -8.57
C ARG A 16 -2.19 5.32 -8.16
N ARG A 17 -3.52 5.28 -8.38
CA ARG A 17 -4.45 6.33 -7.93
C ARG A 17 -4.41 6.52 -6.41
N PHE A 18 -4.24 5.43 -5.66
CA PHE A 18 -4.04 5.47 -4.21
C PHE A 18 -2.58 5.69 -3.80
N VAL A 19 -1.69 6.07 -4.73
CA VAL A 19 -0.28 6.41 -4.48
C VAL A 19 0.48 5.30 -3.74
N GLY A 20 0.15 4.04 -4.03
CA GLY A 20 0.75 2.87 -3.36
C GLY A 20 0.46 2.78 -1.86
N LEU A 21 -0.59 3.45 -1.37
CA LEU A 21 -1.05 3.35 0.02
C LEU A 21 -1.73 2.01 0.34
N ALA A 22 -2.20 1.31 -0.69
CA ALA A 22 -2.73 -0.04 -0.63
C ALA A 22 -2.20 -0.86 -1.82
N SER A 23 -1.89 -2.13 -1.56
CA SER A 23 -1.39 -3.08 -2.57
C SER A 23 -2.51 -3.55 -3.50
N ARG A 24 -2.14 -4.04 -4.69
CA ARG A 24 -3.10 -4.57 -5.67
C ARG A 24 -3.92 -5.72 -5.10
N ASN A 25 -3.31 -6.58 -4.28
CA ASN A 25 -3.99 -7.70 -3.62
C ASN A 25 -5.03 -7.22 -2.61
N THR A 26 -4.69 -6.22 -1.80
CA THR A 26 -5.62 -5.62 -0.85
C THR A 26 -6.82 -4.99 -1.56
N ILE A 27 -6.57 -4.24 -2.64
CA ILE A 27 -7.62 -3.61 -3.44
C ILE A 27 -8.53 -4.67 -4.06
N HIS A 28 -7.96 -5.72 -4.63
CA HIS A 28 -8.73 -6.84 -5.18
C HIS A 28 -9.65 -7.44 -4.12
N ARG A 29 -9.11 -7.75 -2.93
CA ARG A 29 -9.89 -8.26 -1.80
C ARG A 29 -11.04 -7.32 -1.41
N TRP A 30 -10.81 -6.01 -1.35
CA TRP A 30 -11.88 -5.06 -1.03
C TRP A 30 -13.00 -5.03 -2.07
N ILE A 31 -12.67 -5.23 -3.35
CA ILE A 31 -13.67 -5.33 -4.42
C ILE A 31 -14.46 -6.63 -4.26
N THR A 32 -13.78 -7.77 -4.06
CA THR A 32 -14.42 -9.07 -3.84
C THR A 32 -15.32 -9.09 -2.62
N GLU A 33 -14.89 -8.47 -1.52
CA GLU A 33 -15.66 -8.35 -0.28
C GLU A 33 -16.75 -7.25 -0.35
N GLY A 34 -16.85 -6.51 -1.45
CA GLY A 34 -17.83 -5.44 -1.63
C GLY A 34 -17.58 -4.19 -0.76
N LYS A 35 -16.39 -4.02 -0.19
CA LYS A 35 -15.97 -2.81 0.55
C LYS A 35 -15.65 -1.65 -0.40
N LEU A 36 -15.12 -1.95 -1.59
CA LEU A 36 -14.91 -1.00 -2.67
C LEU A 36 -15.76 -1.41 -3.87
N LYS A 37 -16.89 -0.71 -4.08
CA LYS A 37 -17.89 -1.11 -5.08
C LYS A 37 -17.74 -0.32 -6.39
N PRO A 38 -17.38 -0.96 -7.51
CA PRO A 38 -17.49 -0.32 -8.82
C PRO A 38 -18.96 -0.13 -9.20
N GLU A 39 -19.24 0.88 -10.02
CA GLU A 39 -20.57 1.07 -10.62
C GLU A 39 -20.85 0.00 -11.69
N MET A 40 -19.80 -0.46 -12.37
CA MET A 40 -19.89 -1.48 -13.40
C MET A 40 -18.60 -2.29 -13.48
N THR A 41 -18.73 -3.57 -13.81
CA THR A 41 -17.60 -4.46 -14.14
C THR A 41 -17.72 -4.99 -15.56
N ASP A 42 -16.64 -5.00 -16.33
CA ASP A 42 -16.59 -5.59 -17.67
C ASP A 42 -15.42 -6.60 -17.81
N ARG A 43 -15.26 -7.20 -19.01
CA ARG A 43 -14.22 -8.20 -19.30
C ARG A 43 -12.93 -7.61 -19.91
N THR A 44 -12.70 -6.30 -19.76
CA THR A 44 -11.53 -5.63 -20.34
C THR A 44 -10.31 -5.64 -19.41
N ALA A 45 -9.17 -5.14 -19.89
CA ALA A 45 -7.95 -5.00 -19.09
C ALA A 45 -8.10 -4.00 -17.91
N ALA A 46 -9.07 -3.09 -17.97
CA ALA A 46 -9.44 -2.16 -16.92
C ALA A 46 -10.91 -2.41 -16.52
N PRO A 47 -11.19 -3.53 -15.84
CA PRO A 47 -12.54 -4.06 -15.75
C PRO A 47 -13.46 -3.24 -14.84
N TYR A 48 -12.95 -2.31 -14.05
CA TYR A 48 -13.72 -1.63 -13.02
C TYR A 48 -14.03 -0.19 -13.40
N LEU A 49 -15.31 0.17 -13.46
CA LEU A 49 -15.76 1.54 -13.60
C LEU A 49 -16.18 2.09 -12.24
N PHE A 50 -15.59 3.20 -11.81
CA PHE A 50 -15.89 3.83 -10.53
C PHE A 50 -16.32 5.28 -10.73
N ARG A 51 -17.12 5.79 -9.79
CA ARG A 51 -17.24 7.24 -9.63
C ARG A 51 -15.98 7.83 -9.02
N ARG A 52 -15.49 8.91 -9.63
CA ARG A 52 -14.30 9.63 -9.19
C ARG A 52 -14.40 10.09 -7.74
N ASP A 53 -15.55 10.64 -7.33
CA ASP A 53 -15.78 11.15 -5.97
C ASP A 53 -15.64 10.07 -4.88
N LYS A 54 -16.09 8.83 -5.17
CA LYS A 54 -15.91 7.68 -4.28
C LYS A 54 -14.43 7.31 -4.15
N LEU A 55 -13.69 7.31 -5.25
CA LEU A 55 -12.26 7.03 -5.23
C LEU A 55 -11.46 8.12 -4.51
N ASP A 56 -11.84 9.39 -4.68
CA ASP A 56 -11.20 10.51 -3.99
C ASP A 56 -11.42 10.42 -2.46
N LYS A 57 -12.63 10.07 -2.03
CA LYS A 57 -12.93 9.81 -0.60
C LYS A 57 -12.11 8.64 -0.05
N ALA A 58 -12.00 7.54 -0.80
CA ALA A 58 -11.19 6.40 -0.42
C ALA A 58 -9.70 6.78 -0.31
N ALA A 59 -9.16 7.49 -1.30
CA ALA A 59 -7.79 7.97 -1.31
C ALA A 59 -7.49 8.89 -0.11
N ALA A 60 -8.40 9.84 0.20
CA ALA A 60 -8.28 10.72 1.35
C ALA A 60 -8.28 9.93 2.68
N THR A 61 -9.13 8.91 2.79
CA THR A 61 -9.20 8.03 3.96
C THR A 61 -7.90 7.26 4.15
N LEU A 62 -7.34 6.69 3.07
CA LEU A 62 -6.06 5.98 3.11
C LEU A 62 -4.90 6.91 3.45
N ALA A 63 -4.89 8.13 2.90
CA ALA A 63 -3.86 9.12 3.19
C ALA A 63 -3.90 9.52 4.67
N ALA A 64 -5.09 9.80 5.22
CA ALA A 64 -5.26 10.09 6.64
C ALA A 64 -4.81 8.92 7.52
N ALA A 65 -5.18 7.69 7.14
CA ALA A 65 -4.80 6.48 7.85
C ALA A 65 -3.27 6.26 7.86
N HIS A 66 -2.58 6.53 6.75
CA HIS A 66 -1.11 6.50 6.68
C HIS A 66 -0.50 7.59 7.56
N ASP A 67 -0.98 8.83 7.43
CA ASP A 67 -0.47 9.97 8.19
C ASP A 67 -0.61 9.74 9.70
N SER A 68 -1.77 9.27 10.17
CA SER A 68 -1.99 8.91 11.57
C SER A 68 -1.02 7.84 12.05
N ARG A 69 -0.73 6.81 11.24
CA ARG A 69 0.23 5.76 11.61
C ARG A 69 1.65 6.29 11.75
N VAL A 70 2.12 7.07 10.78
CA VAL A 70 3.47 7.67 10.84
C VAL A 70 3.56 8.62 12.03
N LYS A 71 2.57 9.49 12.25
CA LYS A 71 2.55 10.43 13.40
C LYS A 71 2.67 9.72 14.74
N ARG A 72 2.05 8.55 14.92
CA ARG A 72 2.19 7.75 16.16
C ARG A 72 3.61 7.23 16.38
N LEU A 73 4.42 7.15 15.33
CA LEU A 73 5.74 6.51 15.33
C LEU A 73 6.89 7.50 15.20
N THR A 74 6.60 8.79 14.98
CA THR A 74 7.59 9.87 14.82
C THR A 74 7.38 10.94 15.86
N LYS A 75 8.47 11.58 16.31
CA LYS A 75 8.39 12.60 17.37
C LYS A 75 8.34 14.03 16.85
N THR A 76 8.85 14.25 15.64
CA THR A 76 8.98 15.59 15.06
C THR A 76 8.25 15.66 13.73
N GLU A 77 7.74 16.85 13.39
CA GLU A 77 7.06 17.10 12.13
C GLU A 77 7.99 16.87 10.92
N THR A 78 9.28 17.19 11.06
CA THR A 78 10.29 16.95 10.02
C THR A 78 10.50 15.45 9.78
N GLU A 79 10.58 14.64 10.84
CA GLU A 79 10.70 13.19 10.73
C GLU A 79 9.43 12.57 10.13
N PHE A 80 8.26 13.03 10.57
CA PHE A 80 6.96 12.64 10.01
C PHE A 80 6.94 12.83 8.49
N ARG A 81 7.23 14.04 7.99
CA ARG A 81 7.24 14.34 6.55
C ARG A 81 8.24 13.47 5.80
N ARG A 82 9.47 13.38 6.32
CA ARG A 82 10.54 12.59 5.70
C ARG A 82 10.15 11.12 5.54
N ILE A 83 9.61 10.50 6.58
CA ILE A 83 9.21 9.08 6.54
C ILE A 83 7.99 8.89 5.64
N ARG A 84 6.96 9.73 5.80
CA ARG A 84 5.74 9.66 4.99
C ARG A 84 6.04 9.74 3.50
N ASP A 85 6.81 10.74 3.10
CA ASP A 85 7.10 11.01 1.69
C ASP A 85 8.03 9.95 1.09
N LYS A 86 9.00 9.46 1.87
CA LYS A 86 9.86 8.34 1.47
C LYS A 86 9.04 7.08 1.24
N VAL A 87 8.15 6.71 2.17
CA VAL A 87 7.36 5.47 2.07
C VAL A 87 6.42 5.50 0.87
N ARG A 88 5.74 6.63 0.61
CA ARG A 88 4.89 6.78 -0.58
C ARG A 88 5.71 6.61 -1.88
N ARG A 89 6.90 7.21 -1.94
CA ARG A 89 7.81 7.09 -3.09
C ARG A 89 8.27 5.64 -3.29
N ASP A 90 8.71 4.97 -2.22
CA ASP A 90 9.19 3.59 -2.27
C ASP A 90 8.07 2.61 -2.69
N SER A 91 6.85 2.80 -2.17
CA SER A 91 5.69 2.00 -2.56
C SER A 91 5.34 2.19 -4.03
N LEU A 92 5.36 3.42 -4.54
CA LEU A 92 5.10 3.70 -5.95
C LEU A 92 6.17 3.08 -6.85
N ALA A 93 7.45 3.24 -6.51
CA ALA A 93 8.56 2.62 -7.25
C ALA A 93 8.44 1.08 -7.28
N THR A 94 7.95 0.47 -6.19
CA THR A 94 7.69 -0.97 -6.13
C THR A 94 6.57 -1.39 -7.08
N LEU A 95 5.49 -0.60 -7.19
CA LEU A 95 4.42 -0.85 -8.16
C LEU A 95 4.93 -0.77 -9.60
N GLU A 96 5.69 0.26 -9.94
CA GLU A 96 6.28 0.45 -11.27
C GLU A 96 7.24 -0.69 -11.65
N LEU A 97 8.09 -1.09 -10.71
CA LEU A 97 8.99 -2.23 -10.89
C LEU A 97 8.20 -3.52 -11.12
N ASN A 98 7.16 -3.79 -10.33
CA ASN A 98 6.36 -4.99 -10.50
C ASN A 98 5.55 -4.98 -11.80
N GLU A 99 5.13 -3.81 -12.29
CA GLU A 99 4.46 -3.70 -13.58
C GLU A 99 5.42 -3.97 -14.74
N SER A 100 6.64 -3.43 -14.70
CA SER A 100 7.66 -3.75 -15.72
C SER A 100 8.10 -5.22 -15.66
N ALA A 101 8.19 -5.80 -14.45
CA ALA A 101 8.53 -7.20 -14.24
C ALA A 101 7.48 -8.17 -14.80
N LYS A 102 6.20 -7.79 -14.91
CA LYS A 102 5.16 -8.64 -15.55
C LYS A 102 5.47 -8.97 -17.02
N PHE A 103 6.19 -8.09 -17.71
CA PHE A 103 6.63 -8.30 -19.09
C PHE A 103 7.98 -9.02 -19.17
N SER A 104 8.69 -9.14 -18.04
CA SER A 104 9.88 -9.97 -17.93
C SER A 104 9.46 -11.41 -17.65
N ARG A 105 10.00 -12.39 -18.39
CA ARG A 105 9.76 -13.82 -18.14
C ARG A 105 10.41 -14.34 -16.83
N LYS A 106 10.67 -13.46 -15.85
CA LYS A 106 11.40 -13.73 -14.61
C LYS A 106 10.54 -13.33 -13.40
N PRO A 107 9.66 -14.22 -12.92
CA PRO A 107 8.74 -13.92 -11.81
C PRO A 107 9.47 -13.54 -10.50
N GLY A 108 10.72 -13.98 -10.31
CA GLY A 108 11.55 -13.60 -9.15
C GLY A 108 11.96 -12.13 -9.08
N LEU A 109 11.67 -11.32 -10.11
CA LEU A 109 11.90 -9.87 -10.09
C LEU A 109 10.80 -9.09 -9.37
N CYS A 110 9.62 -9.68 -9.17
CA CYS A 110 8.53 -9.03 -8.45
C CYS A 110 8.86 -8.88 -6.96
N ARG A 111 8.75 -7.66 -6.46
CA ARG A 111 8.88 -7.34 -5.04
C ARG A 111 7.53 -7.39 -4.35
N ARG A 112 7.52 -7.61 -3.04
CA ARG A 112 6.30 -7.48 -2.23
C ARG A 112 5.81 -6.02 -2.27
N GLU A 113 4.56 -5.84 -2.68
CA GLU A 113 3.84 -4.58 -2.49
C GLU A 113 3.49 -4.37 -1.02
N ARG A 114 3.49 -3.10 -0.59
CA ARG A 114 3.26 -2.69 0.79
C ARG A 114 1.86 -2.12 0.95
N ASP A 115 1.36 -2.11 2.19
CA ASP A 115 0.08 -1.49 2.55
C ASP A 115 0.28 -0.40 3.65
N PRO A 116 0.96 0.74 3.34
CA PRO A 116 1.28 1.77 4.32
C PRO A 116 0.09 2.36 5.08
N ALA A 117 -1.09 2.40 4.45
CA ALA A 117 -2.30 2.89 5.12
C ALA A 117 -2.89 1.90 6.12
N LEU A 118 -2.44 0.63 6.12
CA LEU A 118 -3.08 -0.45 6.87
C LEU A 118 -2.15 -1.10 7.89
N SER A 119 -0.84 -1.10 7.65
CA SER A 119 0.18 -1.74 8.50
C SER A 119 1.18 -0.74 9.05
N ASP A 120 1.46 -0.80 10.36
CA ASP A 120 2.43 0.09 11.01
C ASP A 120 3.87 -0.12 10.53
N ALA A 121 4.25 -1.38 10.26
CA ALA A 121 5.57 -1.69 9.71
C ALA A 121 5.73 -1.10 8.30
N ASP A 122 4.72 -1.27 7.45
CA ASP A 122 4.74 -0.73 6.09
C ASP A 122 4.66 0.80 6.08
N ALA A 123 3.92 1.39 7.04
CA ALA A 123 3.76 2.84 7.18
C ALA A 123 5.08 3.58 7.38
N VAL A 124 6.06 2.94 8.04
CA VAL A 124 7.42 3.47 8.26
C VAL A 124 8.46 2.84 7.34
N GLY A 125 8.02 1.99 6.40
CA GLY A 125 8.88 1.33 5.43
C GLY A 125 9.80 0.25 5.99
N ALA A 126 9.47 -0.28 7.18
CA ALA A 126 10.16 -1.41 7.78
C ALA A 126 9.85 -2.69 7.00
N THR A 127 10.87 -3.50 6.73
CA THR A 127 10.68 -4.81 6.13
C THR A 127 10.46 -5.81 7.25
N GLN A 128 9.27 -6.43 7.29
CA GLN A 128 9.06 -7.59 8.15
C GLN A 128 9.81 -8.78 7.56
N LEU A 129 10.92 -9.17 8.21
CA LEU A 129 11.54 -10.46 7.96
C LEU A 129 10.76 -11.48 8.78
N TYR A 130 9.99 -12.34 8.13
CA TYR A 130 9.46 -13.52 8.78
C TYR A 130 10.65 -14.44 9.09
N VAL A 131 11.00 -14.57 10.37
CA VAL A 131 11.82 -15.68 10.83
C VAL A 131 10.81 -16.75 11.24
N GLU A 132 10.78 -17.88 10.52
CA GLU A 132 10.08 -19.07 10.98
C GLU A 132 10.69 -19.47 12.32
N ALA A 133 9.99 -19.18 13.41
CA ALA A 133 10.28 -19.81 14.68
C ALA A 133 9.68 -21.22 14.62
N MET A 134 10.51 -22.23 14.89
CA MET A 134 10.09 -23.59 15.21
C MET A 134 8.92 -23.60 16.21
N PRO A 135 8.11 -24.69 16.28
CA PRO A 135 6.67 -24.67 16.61
C PRO A 135 6.22 -24.02 17.92
N ASN A 136 7.13 -23.60 18.80
CA ASN A 136 6.82 -23.05 20.11
C ASN A 136 7.50 -21.68 20.30
N ALA A 137 6.99 -20.64 19.61
CA ALA A 137 6.97 -19.22 19.99
C ALA A 137 7.08 -18.31 18.76
N HIS A 138 5.95 -17.77 18.29
CA HIS A 138 5.99 -16.71 17.28
C HIS A 138 6.60 -15.43 17.87
N ARG A 139 7.79 -15.03 17.39
CA ARG A 139 8.34 -13.68 17.60
C ARG A 139 8.43 -12.94 16.27
N VAL A 140 7.58 -11.93 16.09
CA VAL A 140 7.68 -10.99 14.97
C VAL A 140 8.78 -9.98 15.30
N ILE A 141 9.85 -9.95 14.51
CA ILE A 141 10.91 -8.94 14.60
C ILE A 141 10.75 -7.98 13.42
N ASN A 142 10.41 -6.72 13.71
CA ASN A 142 10.46 -5.66 12.70
C ASN A 142 11.93 -5.33 12.42
N CYS A 143 12.33 -5.18 11.16
CA CYS A 143 13.69 -4.78 10.78
C CYS A 143 13.69 -3.52 9.92
N SER A 144 14.73 -2.70 10.09
CA SER A 144 15.02 -1.56 9.21
C SER A 144 15.54 -2.02 7.84
N ILE A 145 15.56 -1.12 6.86
CA ILE A 145 16.13 -1.36 5.51
C ILE A 145 17.58 -1.85 5.55
N ASN A 146 18.34 -1.54 6.61
CA ASN A 146 19.74 -1.96 6.78
C ASN A 146 19.88 -3.28 7.57
N GLY A 147 18.80 -4.06 7.72
CA GLY A 147 18.83 -5.34 8.44
C GLY A 147 18.93 -5.22 9.97
N LYS A 148 18.95 -4.00 10.53
CA LYS A 148 18.99 -3.81 11.99
C LYS A 148 17.60 -4.00 12.59
N PRO A 149 17.45 -4.73 13.71
CA PRO A 149 16.18 -4.88 14.42
C PRO A 149 15.60 -3.52 14.81
N TRP A 150 14.36 -3.26 14.42
CA TRP A 150 13.59 -2.09 14.80
C TRP A 150 13.10 -2.28 16.24
N LYS A 151 13.65 -1.50 17.18
CA LYS A 151 13.40 -1.71 18.61
C LYS A 151 12.04 -1.21 19.12
N GLY A 152 11.29 -0.46 18.31
CA GLY A 152 10.11 0.27 18.78
C GLY A 152 10.44 1.23 19.94
N GLN A 153 9.53 2.15 20.27
CA GLN A 153 9.65 2.85 21.54
C GLN A 153 8.92 2.04 22.61
N LYS A 154 9.65 1.63 23.66
CA LYS A 154 9.02 1.22 24.92
C LYS A 154 8.27 2.42 25.48
N LYS A 155 6.98 2.21 25.80
CA LYS A 155 6.16 3.16 26.56
C LYS A 155 6.79 3.46 27.90
#